data_AF-A0A6N3B3F6-F1
#
_entry.id   AF-A0A6N3B3F6-F1
#
_cell.length_a   1.000
_cell.length_b   1.000
_cell.length_c   1.000
_cell.angle_alpha   90.00
_cell.angle_beta   90.00
_cell.angle_gamma   90.00
#
_symmetry.space_group_name_H-M   'P 1'
#
loop_
_entity.id
_entity.type
_entity.pdbx_description
1 polymer ?
#
loop_
_entity_poly.entity_id
_entity_poly.type
_entity_poly.pdbx_seq_one_letter_code
_entity_poly.pdbx_strand_id
1 'polypeptide(L)'
;MKKKILAIFLVLCFALTLGACSANTTSYLDSAQKVADWKGSKVSGKLEYNVEVKDPETNEIMNINFPVSLTGEQMGRDKAHVVMNMDFSKFKELIAKKATSEEIAGLNKDVPDKIKMDIFVKDNEIIISKDIFALAGDGLKDIKEDYISIADEENGLSPKATKYFSSEEFKTDLLNLMNTASKDIKQGIDYKVEGNTYTLNTTSDAVIDEFIKYADNIMKNWDAVSTSALKIVDKAGLPLTDEEKKDFKELNKEYKAEDLKEAAKGIKEMIKGSSLSEKTTFGENKLNQEIALKFNFADFVKVSVKGNVDTVKDENVKINFPTSVKKLTMDEYMNLIMPKMNVVTVRVNGEDITFEDPEALPKIMNNRTMLAARAFYEKIGAKVDWNGKARTVTVSKDKDKIVLTIGSNKALVNGKEVALDSAATIVNDKTYIPVRFVSEAFGYKVKYDPNEGMPIVDIFNITEKELADKLQELEKEENYKMIASMKSTGQKDEEIVKTLKDLYEGEELEKILAAKADLDKNPELLKKYQDQVKKEMEEFLGDDKEEVKEEKSETKEVKEEKVAEKTEKTAEKAAKVLFSVIQ
;
A
#
# COMPACT_ATOMS: atom_id res chain seq x y z
N MET A 1 -0.95 -14.68 -8.35
CA MET A 1 -0.38 -15.93 -7.81
C MET A 1 1.12 -15.84 -7.50
N LYS A 2 2.00 -15.36 -8.40
CA LYS A 2 3.43 -15.06 -8.07
C LYS A 2 3.62 -14.21 -6.80
N LYS A 3 2.67 -13.32 -6.49
CA LYS A 3 2.64 -12.51 -5.26
C LYS A 3 2.65 -13.34 -3.96
N LYS A 4 1.98 -14.51 -3.90
CA LYS A 4 1.94 -15.36 -2.69
C LYS A 4 3.28 -16.08 -2.47
N ILE A 5 3.88 -16.60 -3.53
CA ILE A 5 5.21 -17.23 -3.52
C ILE A 5 6.30 -16.21 -3.16
N LEU A 6 6.26 -15.04 -3.78
CA LEU A 6 7.17 -13.94 -3.48
C LEU A 6 6.99 -13.45 -2.03
N ALA A 7 5.76 -13.39 -1.51
CA ALA A 7 5.51 -13.04 -0.12
C ALA A 7 6.15 -14.07 0.85
N ILE A 8 6.04 -15.37 0.59
CA ILE A 8 6.69 -16.42 1.41
C ILE A 8 8.22 -16.24 1.41
N PHE A 9 8.81 -16.00 0.23
CA PHE A 9 10.25 -15.75 0.10
C PHE A 9 10.70 -14.48 0.84
N LEU A 10 9.96 -13.37 0.68
CA LEU A 10 10.26 -12.11 1.36
C LEU A 10 10.14 -12.26 2.88
N VAL A 11 9.09 -12.91 3.38
CA VAL A 11 8.93 -13.20 4.82
C VAL A 11 10.11 -14.00 5.35
N LEU A 12 10.58 -15.01 4.61
CA LEU A 12 11.75 -15.79 5.00
C LEU A 12 13.02 -14.94 5.03
N CYS A 13 13.22 -14.05 4.04
CA CYS A 13 14.35 -13.14 4.03
C CYS A 13 14.29 -12.17 5.23
N PHE A 14 13.15 -11.53 5.47
CA PHE A 14 12.94 -10.61 6.59
C PHE A 14 13.15 -11.27 7.96
N ALA A 15 12.72 -12.52 8.13
CA ALA A 15 12.96 -13.27 9.35
C ALA A 15 14.46 -13.49 9.63
N LEU A 16 15.28 -13.62 8.58
CA LEU A 16 16.71 -13.88 8.71
C LEU A 16 17.56 -12.61 8.84
N THR A 17 17.13 -11.49 8.26
CA THR A 17 17.89 -10.23 8.29
C THR A 17 18.05 -9.61 9.66
N LEU A 18 17.05 -9.79 10.54
CA LEU A 18 17.10 -9.32 11.92
C LEU A 18 17.74 -10.35 12.87
N GLY A 19 18.40 -11.37 12.32
CA GLY A 19 19.33 -12.16 13.10
C GLY A 19 18.72 -13.27 13.94
N ALA A 20 17.57 -13.81 13.53
CA ALA A 20 16.79 -14.78 14.30
C ALA A 20 17.50 -16.11 14.63
N CYS A 21 18.70 -16.37 14.09
CA CYS A 21 19.44 -17.63 14.29
C CYS A 21 20.77 -17.49 15.07
N SER A 22 21.14 -16.29 15.53
CA SER A 22 22.38 -16.08 16.28
C SER A 22 22.31 -16.66 17.69
N ALA A 23 23.46 -17.02 18.27
CA ALA A 23 23.54 -17.40 19.68
C ALA A 23 23.13 -16.25 20.62
N ASN A 24 23.44 -15.00 20.27
CA ASN A 24 23.09 -13.82 21.05
C ASN A 24 21.60 -13.49 20.94
N THR A 25 21.02 -13.55 19.74
CA THR A 25 19.56 -13.40 19.53
C THR A 25 18.79 -14.53 20.20
N THR A 26 19.27 -15.77 20.12
CA THR A 26 18.67 -16.90 20.85
C THR A 26 18.69 -16.65 22.36
N SER A 27 19.82 -16.19 22.90
CA SER A 27 19.94 -15.83 24.31
C SER A 27 19.02 -14.66 24.71
N TYR A 28 18.84 -13.69 23.83
CA TYR A 28 17.87 -12.60 24.00
C TYR A 28 16.44 -13.15 24.07
N LEU A 29 16.05 -13.99 23.11
CA LEU A 29 14.72 -14.61 23.05
C LEU A 29 14.43 -15.49 24.28
N ASP A 30 15.41 -16.27 24.75
CA ASP A 30 15.30 -17.05 25.99
C ASP A 30 15.04 -16.15 27.21
N SER A 31 15.69 -14.97 27.25
CA SER A 31 15.51 -13.99 28.32
C SER A 31 14.15 -13.29 28.23
N ALA A 32 13.73 -12.93 27.02
CA ALA A 32 12.40 -12.37 26.76
C ALA A 32 11.28 -13.36 27.10
N GLN A 33 11.47 -14.64 26.81
CA GLN A 33 10.52 -15.69 27.16
C GLN A 33 10.32 -15.80 28.68
N LYS A 34 11.39 -15.68 29.48
CA LYS A 34 11.27 -15.67 30.95
C LYS A 34 10.42 -14.52 31.47
N VAL A 35 10.48 -13.36 30.82
CA VAL A 35 9.62 -12.20 31.14
C VAL A 35 8.18 -12.49 30.72
N ALA A 36 7.97 -13.04 29.52
CA ALA A 36 6.65 -13.43 29.04
C ALA A 36 5.98 -14.52 29.90
N ASP A 37 6.77 -15.33 30.62
CA ASP A 37 6.31 -16.35 31.56
C ASP A 37 5.95 -15.81 32.95
N TRP A 38 6.10 -14.51 33.19
CA TRP A 38 5.59 -13.89 34.41
C TRP A 38 4.06 -14.02 34.49
N LYS A 39 3.55 -14.41 35.66
CA LYS A 39 2.09 -14.50 35.91
C LYS A 39 1.39 -13.15 35.74
N GLY A 40 2.10 -12.06 36.03
CA GLY A 40 1.64 -10.72 35.73
C GLY A 40 2.78 -9.71 35.73
N SER A 41 2.56 -8.61 35.02
CA SER A 41 3.51 -7.52 34.91
C SER A 41 2.80 -6.18 34.69
N LYS A 42 3.49 -5.10 35.05
CA LYS A 42 3.08 -3.72 34.74
C LYS A 42 4.11 -3.10 33.82
N VAL A 43 3.62 -2.49 32.77
CA VAL A 43 4.41 -1.78 31.77
C VAL A 43 4.20 -0.28 31.96
N SER A 44 5.27 0.50 31.88
CA SER A 44 5.20 1.94 31.84
C SER A 44 6.30 2.49 30.95
N GLY A 45 6.00 3.48 30.12
CA GLY A 45 7.00 4.05 29.24
C GLY A 45 6.66 5.46 28.78
N LYS A 46 7.68 6.14 28.28
CA LYS A 46 7.55 7.43 27.61
C LYS A 46 8.32 7.36 26.31
N LEU A 47 7.67 7.73 25.22
CA LEU A 47 8.25 7.81 23.89
C LEU A 47 8.08 9.25 23.39
N GLU A 48 9.12 9.79 22.79
CA GLU A 48 9.11 11.07 22.11
C GLU A 48 9.17 10.80 20.61
N TYR A 49 8.06 11.08 19.93
CA TYR A 49 7.98 11.06 18.49
C TYR A 49 8.30 12.46 17.99
N ASN A 50 9.29 12.58 17.11
CA ASN A 50 9.63 13.82 16.44
C ASN A 50 9.50 13.60 14.93
N VAL A 51 8.67 14.41 14.30
CA VAL A 51 8.48 14.43 12.85
C VAL A 51 9.02 15.76 12.35
N GLU A 52 10.07 15.70 11.55
CA GLU A 52 10.62 16.82 10.79
C GLU A 52 10.05 16.72 9.37
N VAL A 53 9.36 17.76 8.91
CA VAL A 53 8.90 17.88 7.53
C VAL A 53 9.56 19.13 6.94
N LYS A 54 10.30 18.97 5.86
CA LYS A 54 10.91 20.06 5.10
C LYS A 54 10.02 20.36 3.90
N ASP A 55 9.63 21.63 3.76
CA ASP A 55 9.00 22.12 2.55
C ASP A 55 10.03 22.08 1.42
N PRO A 56 9.73 21.38 0.32
CA PRO A 56 10.66 21.21 -0.79
C PRO A 56 10.84 22.46 -1.65
N GLU A 57 9.84 23.36 -1.70
CA GLU A 57 9.91 24.61 -2.47
C GLU A 57 10.55 25.73 -1.66
N THR A 58 10.17 25.86 -0.39
CA THR A 58 10.64 26.97 0.47
C THR A 58 11.86 26.60 1.30
N ASN A 59 12.21 25.31 1.40
CA ASN A 59 13.18 24.76 2.34
C ASN A 59 12.85 25.03 3.82
N GLU A 60 11.63 25.46 4.15
CA GLU A 60 11.20 25.67 5.53
C GLU A 60 11.10 24.31 6.25
N ILE A 61 11.65 24.22 7.46
CA ILE A 61 11.60 22.99 8.26
C ILE A 61 10.55 23.15 9.36
N MET A 62 9.58 22.25 9.38
CA MET A 62 8.61 22.10 10.45
C MET A 62 8.99 20.92 11.34
N ASN A 63 9.06 21.17 12.65
CA ASN A 63 9.30 20.13 13.65
C ASN A 63 8.05 19.93 14.48
N ILE A 64 7.57 18.70 14.52
CA ILE A 64 6.38 18.31 15.27
C ILE A 64 6.80 17.25 16.28
N ASN A 65 6.58 17.54 17.56
CA ASN A 65 6.88 16.62 18.65
C ASN A 65 5.58 16.14 19.30
N PHE A 66 5.43 14.81 19.36
CA PHE A 66 4.33 14.14 20.02
C PHE A 66 4.88 13.30 21.18
N PRO A 67 4.71 13.76 22.44
CA PRO A 67 5.01 12.93 23.58
C PRO A 67 3.92 11.86 23.71
N VAL A 68 4.35 10.61 23.85
CA VAL A 68 3.49 9.47 24.06
C VAL A 68 3.83 8.85 25.40
N SER A 69 2.80 8.66 26.22
CA SER A 69 2.92 7.89 27.46
C SER A 69 2.24 6.55 27.28
N LEU A 70 2.92 5.49 27.73
CA LEU A 70 2.46 4.12 27.68
C LEU A 70 2.29 3.62 29.12
N THR A 71 1.16 3.00 29.40
CA THR A 71 0.97 2.17 30.60
C THR A 71 0.30 0.89 30.19
N GLY A 72 0.64 -0.22 30.84
CA GLY A 72 -0.01 -1.48 30.56
C GLY A 72 0.08 -2.47 31.69
N GLU A 73 -0.72 -3.50 31.56
CA GLU A 73 -0.85 -4.61 32.48
C GLU A 73 -0.89 -5.90 31.66
N GLN A 74 -0.16 -6.91 32.12
CA GLN A 74 -0.16 -8.24 31.51
C GLN A 74 -0.54 -9.27 32.57
N MET A 75 -1.31 -10.29 32.17
CA MET A 75 -1.68 -11.43 33.00
C MET A 75 -1.45 -12.73 32.21
N GLY A 76 -0.35 -13.42 32.50
CA GLY A 76 0.12 -14.56 31.72
C GLY A 76 0.45 -14.19 30.27
N ARG A 77 0.34 -15.15 29.36
CA ARG A 77 0.66 -14.96 27.93
C ARG A 77 -0.52 -14.42 27.12
N ASP A 78 -1.74 -14.61 27.61
CA ASP A 78 -2.94 -14.48 26.78
C ASP A 78 -3.72 -13.18 27.05
N LYS A 79 -3.37 -12.44 28.10
CA LYS A 79 -4.15 -11.26 28.50
C LYS A 79 -3.27 -10.05 28.73
N ALA A 80 -3.63 -8.95 28.08
CA ALA A 80 -2.97 -7.68 28.24
C ALA A 80 -3.97 -6.52 28.18
N HIS A 81 -3.61 -5.43 28.82
CA HIS A 81 -4.28 -4.13 28.72
C HIS A 81 -3.20 -3.08 28.52
N VAL A 82 -3.31 -2.30 27.45
CA VAL A 82 -2.34 -1.27 27.09
C VAL A 82 -3.08 0.03 26.83
N VAL A 83 -2.64 1.08 27.50
CA VAL A 83 -3.11 2.44 27.30
C VAL A 83 -1.96 3.29 26.79
N MET A 84 -2.13 3.86 25.61
CA MET A 84 -1.25 4.89 25.07
C MET A 84 -1.98 6.21 25.02
N ASN A 85 -1.40 7.24 25.60
CA ASN A 85 -1.93 8.60 25.51
C ASN A 85 -1.00 9.42 24.62
N MET A 86 -1.58 10.00 23.57
CA MET A 86 -0.92 10.88 22.62
C MET A 86 -1.47 12.29 22.80
N ASP A 87 -0.58 13.28 22.88
CA ASP A 87 -0.94 14.69 23.01
C ASP A 87 -0.69 15.43 21.68
N PHE A 88 -1.77 15.84 21.04
CA PHE A 88 -1.77 16.57 19.76
C PHE A 88 -1.92 18.09 19.96
N SER A 89 -1.97 18.59 21.19
CA SER A 89 -2.20 20.02 21.47
C SER A 89 -1.15 20.91 20.78
N LYS A 90 0.12 20.50 20.79
CA LYS A 90 1.20 21.22 20.07
C LYS A 90 1.03 21.20 18.56
N PHE A 91 0.56 20.08 18.01
CA PHE A 91 0.28 19.96 16.58
C PHE A 91 -0.88 20.89 16.16
N LYS A 92 -1.94 20.95 16.97
CA LYS A 92 -3.03 21.90 16.77
C LYS A 92 -2.59 23.35 16.87
N GLU A 93 -1.74 23.70 17.83
CA GLU A 93 -1.18 25.06 17.92
C GLU A 93 -0.38 25.42 16.66
N LEU A 94 0.37 24.46 16.10
CA LEU A 94 1.13 24.67 14.86
C LEU A 94 0.19 24.88 13.67
N ILE A 95 -0.86 24.07 13.53
CA ILE A 95 -1.92 24.29 12.53
C ILE A 95 -2.56 25.66 12.71
N ALA A 96 -2.99 26.01 13.93
CA ALA A 96 -3.66 27.29 14.20
C ALA A 96 -2.79 28.52 13.91
N LYS A 97 -1.46 28.42 14.10
CA LYS A 97 -0.51 29.51 13.82
C LYS A 97 -0.20 29.66 12.33
N LYS A 98 -0.37 28.60 11.53
CA LYS A 98 -0.01 28.57 10.11
C LYS A 98 -1.22 28.55 9.17
N ALA A 99 -2.42 28.26 9.67
CA ALA A 99 -3.67 28.23 8.91
C ALA A 99 -4.05 29.61 8.34
N THR A 100 -3.81 29.77 7.04
CA THR A 100 -4.19 30.84 6.12
C THR A 100 -5.45 30.51 5.29
N SER A 101 -5.89 29.24 5.23
CA SER A 101 -7.10 28.82 4.51
C SER A 101 -8.20 28.21 5.40
N GLU A 102 -9.47 28.32 4.97
CA GLU A 102 -10.64 27.78 5.69
C GLU A 102 -10.67 26.24 5.77
N GLU A 103 -10.11 25.53 4.77
CA GLU A 103 -10.04 24.06 4.75
C GLU A 103 -9.13 23.51 5.85
N ILE A 104 -8.03 24.21 6.14
CA ILE A 104 -7.03 23.85 7.14
C ILE A 104 -7.46 24.22 8.55
N ALA A 105 -8.15 25.35 8.67
CA ALA A 105 -8.89 25.67 9.89
C ALA A 105 -9.95 24.60 10.21
N GLY A 106 -10.49 23.92 9.19
CA GLY A 106 -11.39 22.77 9.32
C GLY A 106 -10.72 21.55 9.97
N LEU A 107 -9.52 21.18 9.53
CA LEU A 107 -8.74 20.06 10.07
C LEU A 107 -8.44 20.19 11.57
N ASN A 108 -8.24 21.42 12.07
CA ASN A 108 -8.05 21.67 13.50
C ASN A 108 -9.29 21.34 14.36
N LYS A 109 -10.50 21.38 13.78
CA LYS A 109 -11.74 21.04 14.49
C LYS A 109 -11.91 19.53 14.69
N ASP A 110 -11.40 18.74 13.75
CA ASP A 110 -11.62 17.29 13.71
C ASP A 110 -10.52 16.49 14.42
N VAL A 111 -9.32 17.06 14.56
CA VAL A 111 -8.26 16.45 15.36
C VAL A 111 -8.61 16.60 16.86
N PRO A 112 -8.53 15.57 17.71
CA PRO A 112 -8.68 15.73 19.17
C PRO A 112 -7.41 16.33 19.81
N ASP A 113 -7.53 17.00 20.96
CA ASP A 113 -6.34 17.46 21.71
C ASP A 113 -5.51 16.27 22.23
N LYS A 114 -6.20 15.21 22.63
CA LYS A 114 -5.61 13.98 23.13
C LYS A 114 -6.32 12.80 22.51
N ILE A 115 -5.54 11.84 22.05
CA ILE A 115 -6.04 10.55 21.60
C ILE A 115 -5.57 9.51 22.60
N LYS A 116 -6.52 8.77 23.15
CA LYS A 116 -6.27 7.62 24.01
C LYS A 116 -6.46 6.37 23.17
N MET A 117 -5.39 5.59 22.99
CA MET A 117 -5.49 4.22 22.48
C MET A 117 -5.61 3.31 23.69
N ASP A 118 -6.77 2.71 23.87
CA ASP A 118 -7.06 1.76 24.94
C ASP A 118 -7.28 0.39 24.31
N ILE A 119 -6.32 -0.52 24.50
CA ILE A 119 -6.25 -1.81 23.81
C ILE A 119 -6.24 -2.92 24.84
N PHE A 120 -7.15 -3.88 24.67
CA PHE A 120 -7.15 -5.13 25.43
C PHE A 120 -6.85 -6.28 24.48
N VAL A 121 -6.06 -7.23 24.97
CA VAL A 121 -5.83 -8.52 24.32
C VAL A 121 -6.39 -9.59 25.23
N LYS A 122 -7.19 -10.49 24.66
CA LYS A 122 -7.72 -11.65 25.34
C LYS A 122 -7.64 -12.85 24.41
N ASP A 123 -6.70 -13.74 24.69
CA ASP A 123 -6.37 -14.86 23.83
C ASP A 123 -6.00 -14.34 22.43
N ASN A 124 -6.83 -14.58 21.41
CA ASN A 124 -6.65 -14.06 20.05
C ASN A 124 -7.53 -12.83 19.72
N GLU A 125 -8.37 -12.38 20.66
CA GLU A 125 -9.26 -11.24 20.44
C GLU A 125 -8.55 -9.94 20.81
N ILE A 126 -8.49 -9.00 19.86
CA ILE A 126 -7.99 -7.64 20.09
C ILE A 126 -9.20 -6.72 20.22
N ILE A 127 -9.30 -6.01 21.34
CA ILE A 127 -10.39 -5.09 21.64
C ILE A 127 -9.81 -3.68 21.75
N ILE A 128 -10.28 -2.76 20.92
CA ILE A 128 -9.71 -1.42 20.75
C ILE A 128 -10.79 -0.38 21.03
N SER A 129 -10.48 0.65 21.81
CA SER A 129 -11.40 1.77 22.04
C SER A 129 -11.73 2.49 20.75
N LYS A 130 -13.00 2.88 20.60
CA LYS A 130 -13.50 3.68 19.49
C LYS A 130 -12.74 5.00 19.29
N ASP A 131 -12.22 5.58 20.38
CA ASP A 131 -11.47 6.85 20.40
C ASP A 131 -10.28 6.90 19.42
N ILE A 132 -9.65 5.75 19.13
CA ILE A 132 -8.54 5.70 18.16
C ILE A 132 -8.98 6.09 16.75
N PHE A 133 -10.26 5.88 16.42
CA PHE A 133 -10.82 6.15 15.11
C PHE A 133 -11.49 7.52 15.04
N ALA A 134 -11.27 8.40 16.02
CA ALA A 134 -11.78 9.78 15.99
C ALA A 134 -11.36 10.54 14.71
N LEU A 135 -10.26 10.13 14.07
CA LEU A 135 -9.76 10.69 12.80
C LEU A 135 -10.37 10.04 11.54
N ALA A 136 -11.10 8.93 11.65
CA ALA A 136 -11.62 8.14 10.51
C ALA A 136 -12.98 8.65 9.98
N GLY A 137 -13.45 9.81 10.44
CA GLY A 137 -14.68 10.45 9.97
C GLY A 137 -15.97 9.75 10.40
N ASP A 138 -17.03 9.93 9.61
CA ASP A 138 -18.41 9.57 9.97
C ASP A 138 -18.71 8.07 10.03
N GLY A 139 -17.81 7.21 9.53
CA GLY A 139 -18.03 5.76 9.41
C GLY A 139 -18.30 5.03 10.73
N LEU A 140 -18.02 5.67 11.86
CA LEU A 140 -18.22 5.12 13.21
C LEU A 140 -19.48 5.63 13.90
N LYS A 141 -20.24 6.54 13.27
CA LYS A 141 -21.46 7.11 13.87
C LYS A 141 -22.51 6.04 14.21
N ASP A 142 -22.49 4.93 13.46
CA ASP A 142 -23.43 3.82 13.63
C ASP A 142 -23.00 2.80 14.71
N ILE A 143 -21.75 2.85 15.18
CA ILE A 143 -21.24 1.99 16.27
C ILE A 143 -21.54 2.67 17.61
N LYS A 144 -22.38 2.06 18.44
CA LYS A 144 -22.80 2.64 19.73
C LYS A 144 -21.92 2.21 20.89
N GLU A 145 -21.18 1.12 20.70
CA GLU A 145 -20.26 0.54 21.65
C GLU A 145 -18.98 1.37 21.78
N ASP A 146 -18.42 1.39 22.99
CA ASP A 146 -17.20 2.15 23.29
C ASP A 146 -15.94 1.49 22.75
N TYR A 147 -16.03 0.18 22.47
CA TYR A 147 -14.94 -0.64 21.95
C TYR A 147 -15.39 -1.43 20.72
N ILE A 148 -14.42 -1.70 19.86
CA ILE A 148 -14.53 -2.61 18.74
C ILE A 148 -13.62 -3.80 19.02
N SER A 149 -14.11 -5.02 18.86
CA SER A 149 -13.24 -6.19 18.83
C SER A 149 -13.10 -6.72 17.41
N ILE A 150 -11.86 -7.01 17.07
CA ILE A 150 -11.49 -7.77 15.89
C ILE A 150 -11.31 -9.18 16.42
N ALA A 151 -12.38 -9.97 16.28
CA ALA A 151 -12.27 -11.38 16.54
C ALA A 151 -11.51 -11.97 15.36
N ASP A 152 -10.49 -12.76 15.68
CA ASP A 152 -9.88 -13.72 14.77
C ASP A 152 -10.96 -14.77 14.42
N GLU A 153 -11.93 -14.41 13.57
CA GLU A 153 -12.71 -15.39 12.82
C GLU A 153 -11.68 -16.20 12.07
N GLU A 154 -11.47 -17.46 12.50
CA GLU A 154 -10.47 -18.41 11.99
C GLU A 154 -9.54 -17.73 11.00
N ASN A 155 -8.40 -17.14 11.45
CA ASN A 155 -7.23 -16.86 10.60
C ASN A 155 -7.33 -17.87 9.48
N GLY A 156 -7.57 -17.50 8.21
CA GLY A 156 -8.14 -18.42 7.19
C GLY A 156 -7.41 -19.78 6.97
N LEU A 157 -6.38 -20.06 7.75
CA LEU A 157 -5.92 -21.32 8.28
C LEU A 157 -7.04 -22.27 8.78
N SER A 158 -6.97 -23.50 8.27
CA SER A 158 -7.79 -24.60 8.78
C SER A 158 -7.44 -24.97 10.24
N PRO A 159 -8.34 -25.64 10.98
CA PRO A 159 -8.04 -26.18 12.31
C PRO A 159 -6.78 -27.07 12.36
N LYS A 160 -6.45 -27.73 11.24
CA LYS A 160 -5.21 -28.51 11.07
C LYS A 160 -3.97 -27.60 11.09
N ALA A 161 -4.00 -26.49 10.35
CA ALA A 161 -2.93 -25.50 10.31
C ALA A 161 -2.73 -24.86 11.69
N THR A 162 -3.81 -24.46 12.36
CA THR A 162 -3.76 -23.88 13.72
C THR A 162 -3.11 -24.82 14.73
N LYS A 163 -3.50 -26.11 14.71
CA LYS A 163 -2.91 -27.14 15.58
C LYS A 163 -1.42 -27.36 15.28
N TYR A 164 -1.04 -27.38 14.00
CA TYR A 164 0.35 -27.60 13.60
C TYR A 164 1.24 -26.42 13.97
N PHE A 165 0.86 -25.17 13.66
CA PHE A 165 1.66 -23.99 13.97
C PHE A 165 1.86 -23.74 15.47
N SER A 166 0.99 -24.29 16.31
CA SER A 166 1.12 -24.24 17.77
C SER A 166 1.98 -25.38 18.36
N SER A 167 2.51 -26.29 17.53
CA SER A 167 3.18 -27.50 17.98
C SER A 167 4.71 -27.37 18.08
N GLU A 168 5.33 -28.20 18.93
CA GLU A 168 6.80 -28.36 18.97
C GLU A 168 7.37 -28.91 17.65
N GLU A 169 6.57 -29.66 16.89
CA GLU A 169 6.94 -30.13 15.57
C GLU A 169 7.16 -28.96 14.60
N PHE A 170 6.25 -27.99 14.57
CA PHE A 170 6.40 -26.80 13.74
C PHE A 170 7.64 -25.98 14.14
N LYS A 171 7.90 -25.79 15.45
CA LYS A 171 9.12 -25.11 15.89
C LYS A 171 10.37 -25.79 15.36
N THR A 172 10.41 -27.13 15.41
CA THR A 172 11.53 -27.92 14.88
C THR A 172 11.66 -27.77 13.36
N ASP A 173 10.56 -27.86 12.62
CA ASP A 173 10.55 -27.71 11.17
C ASP A 173 10.96 -26.29 10.74
N LEU A 174 10.49 -25.26 11.45
CA LEU A 174 10.84 -23.86 11.22
C LEU A 174 12.34 -23.62 11.46
N LEU A 175 12.89 -24.12 12.57
CA LEU A 175 14.34 -24.04 12.84
C LEU A 175 15.16 -24.74 11.75
N ASN A 176 14.73 -25.91 11.28
CA ASN A 176 15.38 -26.61 10.18
C ASN A 176 15.33 -25.82 8.87
N LEU A 177 14.19 -25.21 8.54
CA LEU A 177 14.06 -24.32 7.38
C LEU A 177 15.01 -23.12 7.50
N MET A 178 15.04 -22.45 8.65
CA MET A 178 15.89 -21.29 8.88
C MET A 178 17.39 -21.66 8.77
N ASN A 179 17.81 -22.77 9.39
CA ASN A 179 19.19 -23.28 9.29
C ASN A 179 19.58 -23.64 7.84
N THR A 180 18.64 -24.17 7.07
CA THR A 180 18.85 -24.48 5.65
C THR A 180 18.97 -23.20 4.82
N ALA A 181 18.13 -22.21 5.10
CA ALA A 181 18.09 -20.92 4.42
C ALA A 181 19.31 -20.03 4.71
N SER A 182 19.85 -20.10 5.93
CA SER A 182 21.05 -19.37 6.35
C SER A 182 22.35 -20.16 6.15
N LYS A 183 22.29 -21.35 5.56
CA LYS A 183 23.47 -22.19 5.34
C LYS A 183 24.54 -21.39 4.59
N ASP A 184 25.79 -21.46 5.06
CA ASP A 184 26.96 -20.77 4.47
C ASP A 184 26.99 -19.24 4.62
N ILE A 185 25.99 -18.64 5.28
CA ILE A 185 26.03 -17.23 5.70
C ILE A 185 26.39 -17.12 7.18
N LYS A 186 27.33 -16.22 7.49
CA LYS A 186 27.49 -15.67 8.83
C LYS A 186 26.69 -14.39 8.95
N GLN A 187 25.90 -14.28 10.01
CA GLN A 187 25.10 -13.11 10.32
C GLN A 187 25.96 -11.85 10.51
N GLY A 188 25.52 -10.73 9.92
CA GLY A 188 26.20 -9.44 10.01
C GLY A 188 25.63 -8.50 11.07
N ILE A 189 24.32 -8.57 11.33
CA ILE A 189 23.62 -7.74 12.33
C ILE A 189 23.25 -8.62 13.51
N ASP A 190 23.76 -8.35 14.70
CA ASP A 190 23.53 -9.17 15.89
C ASP A 190 23.53 -8.34 17.18
N TYR A 191 22.96 -8.91 18.25
CA TYR A 191 23.04 -8.31 19.57
C TYR A 191 24.46 -8.33 20.12
N LYS A 192 24.90 -7.19 20.63
CA LYS A 192 26.04 -7.12 21.56
C LYS A 192 25.53 -7.47 22.96
N VAL A 193 26.12 -8.50 23.57
CA VAL A 193 25.73 -8.99 24.89
C VAL A 193 26.75 -8.59 25.95
N GLU A 194 26.29 -7.89 26.98
CA GLU A 194 27.08 -7.50 28.15
C GLU A 194 26.32 -7.94 29.42
N GLY A 195 26.62 -9.14 29.91
CA GLY A 195 25.89 -9.74 31.04
C GLY A 195 24.43 -10.01 30.67
N ASN A 196 23.50 -9.32 31.34
CA ASN A 196 22.06 -9.38 31.09
C ASN A 196 21.54 -8.24 30.20
N THR A 197 22.45 -7.47 29.59
CA THR A 197 22.15 -6.36 28.70
C THR A 197 22.42 -6.74 27.26
N TYR A 198 21.44 -6.51 26.39
CA TYR A 198 21.48 -6.80 24.97
C TYR A 198 21.32 -5.49 24.21
N THR A 199 22.27 -5.16 23.35
CA THR A 199 22.21 -3.93 22.54
C THR A 199 22.26 -4.28 21.06
N LEU A 200 21.27 -3.82 20.31
CA LEU A 200 21.22 -3.92 18.85
C LEU A 200 21.34 -2.52 18.26
N ASN A 201 22.36 -2.31 17.42
CA ASN A 201 22.52 -1.08 16.67
C ASN A 201 22.66 -1.43 15.19
N THR A 202 21.86 -0.80 14.34
CA THR A 202 21.93 -1.00 12.89
C THR A 202 21.49 0.25 12.13
N THR A 203 21.84 0.31 10.86
CA THR A 203 21.44 1.35 9.90
C THR A 203 20.58 0.73 8.80
N SER A 204 19.80 1.56 8.09
CA SER A 204 19.08 1.10 6.90
C SER A 204 20.00 0.43 5.88
N ASP A 205 21.17 1.01 5.62
CA ASP A 205 22.16 0.44 4.69
C ASP A 205 22.59 -0.95 5.11
N ALA A 206 22.93 -1.15 6.39
CA ALA A 206 23.34 -2.45 6.91
C ALA A 206 22.20 -3.48 6.82
N VAL A 207 20.96 -3.08 7.13
CA VAL A 207 19.79 -3.97 7.01
C VAL A 207 19.54 -4.37 5.56
N ILE A 208 19.64 -3.42 4.61
CA ILE A 208 19.48 -3.70 3.18
C ILE A 208 20.61 -4.60 2.66
N ASP A 209 21.86 -4.36 3.07
CA ASP A 209 22.99 -5.20 2.67
C ASP A 209 22.85 -6.63 3.21
N GLU A 210 22.44 -6.77 4.47
CA GLU A 210 22.17 -8.08 5.07
C GLU A 210 20.99 -8.76 4.37
N PHE A 211 19.94 -8.03 3.98
CA PHE A 211 18.82 -8.53 3.18
C PHE A 211 19.26 -9.09 1.83
N ILE A 212 20.01 -8.31 1.05
CA ILE A 212 20.51 -8.74 -0.27
C ILE A 212 21.35 -10.01 -0.12
N LYS A 213 22.21 -10.05 0.90
CA LYS A 213 23.07 -11.20 1.20
C LYS A 213 22.25 -12.45 1.53
N TYR A 214 21.26 -12.37 2.42
CA TYR A 214 20.38 -13.50 2.73
C TYR A 214 19.53 -13.93 1.55
N ALA A 215 18.94 -12.99 0.81
CA ALA A 215 18.17 -13.29 -0.39
C ALA A 215 19.02 -14.08 -1.40
N ASP A 216 20.23 -13.61 -1.71
CA ASP A 216 21.15 -14.27 -2.64
C ASP A 216 21.51 -15.70 -2.20
N ASN A 217 21.75 -15.90 -0.90
CA ASN A 217 22.07 -17.23 -0.38
C ASN A 217 20.90 -18.20 -0.35
N ILE A 218 19.71 -17.70 0.02
CA ILE A 218 18.49 -18.50 -0.02
C ILE A 218 18.26 -19.00 -1.44
N MET A 219 18.45 -18.13 -2.44
CA MET A 219 18.26 -18.48 -3.85
C MET A 219 19.33 -19.45 -4.36
N LYS A 220 20.59 -19.34 -3.89
CA LYS A 220 21.64 -20.35 -4.15
C LYS A 220 21.34 -21.71 -3.55
N ASN A 221 20.69 -21.75 -2.39
CA ASN A 221 20.33 -22.98 -1.66
C ASN A 221 18.86 -23.40 -1.86
N TRP A 222 18.17 -22.82 -2.86
CA TRP A 222 16.72 -22.85 -2.96
C TRP A 222 16.12 -24.24 -3.06
N ASP A 223 16.79 -25.20 -3.70
CA ASP A 223 16.26 -26.57 -3.83
C ASP A 223 16.01 -27.21 -2.46
N ALA A 224 16.94 -27.00 -1.51
CA ALA A 224 16.81 -27.49 -0.14
C ALA A 224 15.80 -26.64 0.67
N VAL A 225 15.85 -25.31 0.51
CA VAL A 225 14.96 -24.38 1.21
C VAL A 225 13.51 -24.62 0.81
N SER A 226 13.21 -24.66 -0.49
CA SER A 226 11.88 -24.89 -1.04
C SER A 226 11.33 -26.26 -0.64
N THR A 227 12.18 -27.30 -0.64
CA THR A 227 11.79 -28.63 -0.14
C THR A 227 11.42 -28.60 1.34
N SER A 228 12.18 -27.87 2.17
CA SER A 228 11.90 -27.74 3.60
C SER A 228 10.61 -26.94 3.84
N ALA A 229 10.43 -25.81 3.14
CA ALA A 229 9.24 -24.97 3.26
C ALA A 229 7.96 -25.69 2.79
N LEU A 230 8.04 -26.49 1.71
CA LEU A 230 6.89 -27.27 1.25
C LEU A 230 6.46 -28.36 2.23
N LYS A 231 7.38 -28.92 3.02
CA LYS A 231 7.00 -29.84 4.11
C LYS A 231 6.13 -29.15 5.15
N ILE A 232 6.48 -27.91 5.52
CA ILE A 232 5.69 -27.09 6.47
C ILE A 232 4.30 -26.82 5.88
N VAL A 233 4.23 -26.42 4.60
CA VAL A 233 2.97 -26.24 3.86
C VAL A 233 2.08 -27.49 3.92
N ASP A 234 2.63 -28.67 3.61
CA ASP A 234 1.89 -29.93 3.55
C ASP A 234 1.38 -30.36 4.94
N LYS A 235 2.24 -30.21 5.98
CA LYS A 235 1.89 -30.51 7.37
C LYS A 235 0.80 -29.56 7.90
N ALA A 236 0.92 -28.27 7.61
CA ALA A 236 -0.10 -27.28 7.93
C ALA A 236 -1.41 -27.52 7.15
N GLY A 237 -1.35 -28.20 5.99
CA GLY A 237 -2.51 -28.38 5.12
C GLY A 237 -2.93 -27.07 4.46
N LEU A 238 -1.97 -26.21 4.14
CA LEU A 238 -2.24 -24.99 3.37
C LEU A 238 -2.61 -25.36 1.93
N PRO A 239 -3.63 -24.69 1.34
CA PRO A 239 -4.08 -24.99 0.00
C PRO A 239 -3.06 -24.47 -1.02
N LEU A 240 -2.18 -25.35 -1.49
CA LEU A 240 -1.26 -25.13 -2.60
C LEU A 240 -1.47 -26.26 -3.62
N THR A 241 -1.77 -25.91 -4.87
CA THR A 241 -1.92 -26.89 -5.95
C THR A 241 -0.56 -27.50 -6.32
N ASP A 242 -0.56 -28.66 -6.97
CA ASP A 242 0.70 -29.30 -7.41
C ASP A 242 1.50 -28.40 -8.37
N GLU A 243 0.80 -27.56 -9.13
CA GLU A 243 1.35 -26.56 -10.02
C GLU A 243 2.05 -25.43 -9.26
N GLU A 244 1.41 -24.87 -8.23
CA GLU A 244 2.00 -23.85 -7.37
C GLU A 244 3.21 -24.39 -6.59
N LYS A 245 3.16 -25.66 -6.16
CA LYS A 245 4.32 -26.33 -5.53
C LYS A 245 5.48 -26.50 -6.50
N LYS A 246 5.20 -26.78 -7.78
CA LYS A 246 6.22 -26.86 -8.82
C LYS A 246 6.85 -25.49 -9.06
N ASP A 247 6.05 -24.44 -9.24
CA ASP A 247 6.53 -23.08 -9.46
C ASP A 247 7.36 -22.58 -8.28
N PHE A 248 6.92 -22.88 -7.06
CA PHE A 248 7.66 -22.54 -5.85
C PHE A 248 9.05 -23.19 -5.83
N LYS A 249 9.20 -24.45 -6.27
CA LYS A 249 10.52 -25.10 -6.37
C LYS A 249 11.42 -24.50 -7.45
N GLU A 250 10.84 -23.89 -8.47
CA GLU A 250 11.59 -23.34 -9.62
C GLU A 250 11.88 -21.84 -9.49
N LEU A 251 11.47 -21.19 -8.38
CA LEU A 251 11.63 -19.75 -8.16
C LEU A 251 13.07 -19.24 -8.33
N ASN A 252 14.08 -20.06 -8.00
CA ASN A 252 15.48 -19.70 -8.18
C ASN A 252 15.91 -19.48 -9.64
N LYS A 253 15.18 -20.04 -10.62
CA LYS A 253 15.51 -19.90 -12.04
C LYS A 253 15.23 -18.49 -12.56
N GLU A 254 14.26 -17.78 -11.98
CA GLU A 254 13.89 -16.41 -12.37
C GLU A 254 14.71 -15.34 -11.64
N TYR A 255 15.49 -15.72 -10.62
CA TYR A 255 16.22 -14.77 -9.76
C TYR A 255 17.55 -14.31 -10.37
N LYS A 256 17.75 -13.00 -10.37
CA LYS A 256 19.01 -12.34 -10.74
C LYS A 256 19.47 -11.46 -9.59
N ALA A 257 20.68 -11.73 -9.08
CA ALA A 257 21.23 -10.99 -7.94
C ALA A 257 21.48 -9.51 -8.27
N GLU A 258 21.82 -9.22 -9.52
CA GLU A 258 22.05 -7.87 -10.03
C GLU A 258 20.76 -7.03 -9.99
N ASP A 259 19.62 -7.60 -10.35
CA ASP A 259 18.32 -6.91 -10.33
C ASP A 259 17.95 -6.51 -8.90
N LEU A 260 18.19 -7.40 -7.92
CA LEU A 260 17.95 -7.10 -6.50
C LEU A 260 18.88 -6.00 -5.98
N LYS A 261 20.18 -6.06 -6.33
CA LYS A 261 21.16 -5.03 -5.95
C LYS A 261 20.82 -3.69 -6.56
N GLU A 262 20.34 -3.66 -7.80
CA GLU A 262 19.94 -2.43 -8.48
C GLU A 262 18.70 -1.82 -7.83
N ALA A 263 17.64 -2.61 -7.60
CA ALA A 263 16.44 -2.15 -6.90
C ALA A 263 16.76 -1.60 -5.51
N ALA A 264 17.71 -2.21 -4.80
CA ALA A 264 18.11 -1.77 -3.47
C ALA A 264 18.78 -0.39 -3.44
N LYS A 265 19.43 0.08 -4.52
CA LYS A 265 20.08 1.41 -4.55
C LYS A 265 19.08 2.54 -4.34
N GLY A 266 17.95 2.49 -5.05
CA GLY A 266 16.89 3.50 -4.91
C GLY A 266 16.31 3.53 -3.50
N ILE A 267 16.13 2.35 -2.90
CA ILE A 267 15.67 2.23 -1.51
C ILE A 267 16.72 2.78 -0.54
N LYS A 268 18.00 2.47 -0.71
CA LYS A 268 19.09 2.98 0.15
C LYS A 268 19.14 4.50 0.17
N GLU A 269 19.08 5.13 -1.00
CA GLU A 269 19.05 6.60 -1.08
C GLU A 269 17.77 7.15 -0.45
N MET A 270 16.61 6.53 -0.69
CA MET A 270 15.35 6.94 -0.09
C MET A 270 15.36 6.90 1.43
N ILE A 271 15.97 5.89 2.07
CA ILE A 271 15.97 5.77 3.54
C ILE A 271 17.32 6.06 4.17
N LYS A 272 18.15 6.83 3.48
CA LYS A 272 19.53 7.12 3.88
C LYS A 272 19.61 7.80 5.23
N GLY A 273 20.54 7.35 6.06
CA GLY A 273 20.72 7.88 7.42
C GLY A 273 19.62 7.49 8.41
N SER A 274 18.77 6.53 8.06
CA SER A 274 17.88 5.83 9.00
C SER A 274 18.68 4.88 9.87
N SER A 275 18.27 4.72 11.12
CA SER A 275 18.94 3.85 12.09
C SER A 275 17.97 3.31 13.13
N LEU A 276 18.34 2.16 13.69
CA LEU A 276 17.67 1.55 14.83
C LEU A 276 18.72 1.29 15.91
N SER A 277 18.40 1.71 17.13
CA SER A 277 19.13 1.37 18.34
C SER A 277 18.13 0.86 19.36
N GLU A 278 18.35 -0.34 19.84
CA GLU A 278 17.60 -0.96 20.93
C GLU A 278 18.59 -1.41 21.99
N LYS A 279 18.28 -1.13 23.25
CA LYS A 279 19.00 -1.69 24.39
C LYS A 279 18.02 -2.25 25.39
N THR A 280 18.17 -3.52 25.69
CA THR A 280 17.28 -4.27 26.57
C THR A 280 18.08 -4.87 27.73
N THR A 281 17.66 -4.58 28.96
CA THR A 281 18.29 -5.08 30.19
C THR A 281 17.31 -5.95 30.97
N PHE A 282 17.66 -7.23 31.14
CA PHE A 282 16.83 -8.20 31.86
C PHE A 282 17.25 -8.36 33.32
N GLY A 283 16.42 -7.90 34.25
CA GLY A 283 16.52 -8.21 35.67
C GLY A 283 15.58 -9.35 36.08
N GLU A 284 15.72 -9.82 37.32
CA GLU A 284 14.89 -10.90 37.87
C GLU A 284 13.38 -10.54 37.91
N ASN A 285 13.07 -9.30 38.30
CA ASN A 285 11.70 -8.80 38.43
C ASN A 285 11.44 -7.52 37.61
N LYS A 286 12.37 -7.17 36.71
CA LYS A 286 12.29 -5.93 35.93
C LYS A 286 12.93 -6.13 34.55
N LEU A 287 12.31 -5.59 33.52
CA LEU A 287 12.84 -5.44 32.17
C LEU A 287 12.88 -3.94 31.86
N ASN A 288 14.00 -3.46 31.33
CA ASN A 288 14.13 -2.10 30.83
C ASN A 288 14.50 -2.14 29.35
N GLN A 289 13.80 -1.38 28.53
CA GLN A 289 14.03 -1.24 27.09
C GLN A 289 14.22 0.23 26.75
N GLU A 290 15.34 0.56 26.14
CA GLU A 290 15.62 1.86 25.54
C GLU A 290 15.52 1.70 24.03
N ILE A 291 14.66 2.49 23.39
CA ILE A 291 14.43 2.44 21.94
C ILE A 291 14.79 3.80 21.36
N ALA A 292 15.59 3.79 20.30
CA ALA A 292 15.82 4.95 19.45
C ALA A 292 15.74 4.52 17.97
N LEU A 293 14.66 4.91 17.31
CA LEU A 293 14.45 4.74 15.88
C LEU A 293 14.62 6.09 15.20
N LYS A 294 15.34 6.12 14.09
CA LYS A 294 15.37 7.23 13.15
C LYS A 294 15.02 6.66 11.78
N PHE A 295 13.96 7.19 11.19
CA PHE A 295 13.53 6.86 9.85
C PHE A 295 13.52 8.14 9.02
N ASN A 296 14.40 8.20 8.03
CA ASN A 296 14.39 9.26 7.04
C ASN A 296 13.68 8.72 5.81
N PHE A 297 12.81 9.52 5.24
CA PHE A 297 12.19 9.26 3.95
C PHE A 297 12.56 10.44 3.04
N ALA A 298 13.56 10.17 2.21
CA ALA A 298 14.35 11.14 1.47
C ALA A 298 14.80 12.31 2.38
N ASP A 299 15.08 13.47 1.79
CA ASP A 299 15.59 14.63 2.53
C ASP A 299 14.49 15.50 3.18
N PHE A 300 13.21 15.20 2.93
CA PHE A 300 12.10 16.06 3.34
C PHE A 300 11.21 15.52 4.45
N VAL A 301 11.18 14.21 4.76
CA VAL A 301 10.53 13.71 5.99
C VAL A 301 11.51 12.93 6.84
N LYS A 302 11.64 13.30 8.11
CA LYS A 302 12.38 12.52 9.10
C LYS A 302 11.50 12.26 10.30
N VAL A 303 11.35 10.99 10.66
CA VAL A 303 10.66 10.56 11.86
C VAL A 303 11.71 9.99 12.81
N SER A 304 11.72 10.45 14.05
CA SER A 304 12.50 9.81 15.10
C SER A 304 11.63 9.50 16.30
N VAL A 305 11.86 8.33 16.88
CA VAL A 305 11.19 7.86 18.08
C VAL A 305 12.28 7.55 19.07
N LYS A 306 12.22 8.15 20.26
CA LYS A 306 13.15 7.82 21.33
C LYS A 306 12.40 7.65 22.64
N GLY A 307 12.75 6.66 23.43
CA GLY A 307 12.20 6.55 24.77
C GLY A 307 12.62 5.32 25.52
N ASN A 308 12.03 5.18 26.70
CA ASN A 308 12.24 4.04 27.57
C ASN A 308 10.91 3.40 27.95
N VAL A 309 10.93 2.08 28.05
CA VAL A 309 9.83 1.26 28.53
C VAL A 309 10.37 0.38 29.66
N ASP A 310 9.71 0.44 30.80
CA ASP A 310 9.98 -0.40 31.95
C ASP A 310 8.83 -1.38 32.13
N THR A 311 9.16 -2.65 32.28
CA THR A 311 8.22 -3.70 32.68
C THR A 311 8.64 -4.25 34.03
N VAL A 312 7.73 -4.27 35.01
CA VAL A 312 7.99 -4.75 36.36
C VAL A 312 7.07 -5.92 36.65
N LYS A 313 7.63 -7.00 37.20
CA LYS A 313 6.85 -8.17 37.60
C LYS A 313 5.87 -7.80 38.71
N ASP A 314 4.59 -8.11 38.52
CA ASP A 314 3.52 -7.91 39.51
C ASP A 314 2.47 -9.01 39.34
N GLU A 315 2.50 -10.02 40.21
CA GLU A 315 1.58 -11.16 40.13
C GLU A 315 0.15 -10.84 40.61
N ASN A 316 -0.09 -9.63 41.13
CA ASN A 316 -1.41 -9.20 41.61
C ASN A 316 -2.24 -8.44 40.57
N VAL A 317 -1.72 -8.30 39.35
CA VAL A 317 -2.41 -7.63 38.23
C VAL A 317 -3.76 -8.28 37.95
N LYS A 318 -4.77 -7.44 37.70
CA LYS A 318 -6.13 -7.84 37.33
C LYS A 318 -6.63 -6.96 36.21
N ILE A 319 -6.85 -7.58 35.04
CA ILE A 319 -7.37 -6.87 33.87
C ILE A 319 -8.90 -7.03 33.83
N ASN A 320 -9.60 -5.90 33.84
CA ASN A 320 -11.05 -5.84 33.65
C ASN A 320 -11.35 -5.55 32.18
N PHE A 321 -11.90 -6.53 31.47
CA PHE A 321 -12.24 -6.38 30.06
C PHE A 321 -13.51 -5.54 29.86
N PRO A 322 -13.58 -4.71 28.82
CA PRO A 322 -14.77 -3.94 28.51
C PRO A 322 -15.93 -4.86 28.09
N THR A 323 -17.15 -4.41 28.38
CA THR A 323 -18.40 -5.11 28.04
C THR A 323 -19.16 -4.46 26.88
N SER A 324 -18.94 -3.17 26.66
CA SER A 324 -19.46 -2.38 25.53
C SER A 324 -18.58 -2.61 24.30
N VAL A 325 -18.75 -3.77 23.64
CA VAL A 325 -17.86 -4.23 22.55
C VAL A 325 -18.67 -4.61 21.32
N LYS A 326 -18.42 -3.93 20.20
CA LYS A 326 -18.91 -4.32 18.87
C LYS A 326 -17.91 -5.26 18.20
N LYS A 327 -18.33 -6.48 17.91
CA LYS A 327 -17.50 -7.42 17.12
C LYS A 327 -17.59 -7.08 15.64
N LEU A 328 -16.44 -7.02 14.97
CA LEU A 328 -16.32 -6.86 13.52
C LEU A 328 -15.52 -8.01 12.93
N THR A 329 -15.82 -8.37 11.69
CA THR A 329 -14.94 -9.20 10.86
C THR A 329 -13.71 -8.40 10.40
N MET A 330 -12.66 -9.06 9.92
CA MET A 330 -11.51 -8.36 9.33
C MET A 330 -11.92 -7.50 8.14
N ASP A 331 -12.85 -7.97 7.29
CA ASP A 331 -13.33 -7.19 6.15
C ASP A 331 -14.14 -5.96 6.59
N GLU A 332 -15.00 -6.10 7.59
CA GLU A 332 -15.73 -4.97 8.18
C GLU A 332 -14.77 -3.96 8.81
N TYR A 333 -13.76 -4.45 9.53
CA TYR A 333 -12.71 -3.62 10.11
C TYR A 333 -11.88 -2.90 9.05
N MET A 334 -11.44 -3.59 8.00
CA MET A 334 -10.65 -2.99 6.92
C MET A 334 -11.44 -1.95 6.14
N ASN A 335 -12.72 -2.21 5.86
CA ASN A 335 -13.61 -1.20 5.27
C ASN A 335 -13.84 0.00 6.20
N LEU A 336 -13.76 -0.18 7.52
CA LEU A 336 -13.91 0.89 8.51
C LEU A 336 -12.67 1.79 8.58
N ILE A 337 -11.47 1.20 8.61
CA ILE A 337 -10.20 1.96 8.73
C ILE A 337 -9.66 2.46 7.39
N MET A 338 -10.03 1.78 6.30
CA MET A 338 -9.68 2.12 4.92
C MET A 338 -10.94 2.01 4.07
N PRO A 339 -11.88 2.97 4.19
CA PRO A 339 -13.05 3.00 3.34
C PRO A 339 -12.59 3.06 1.88
N LYS A 340 -13.28 2.32 0.99
CA LYS A 340 -12.99 2.28 -0.44
C LYS A 340 -12.76 3.71 -0.96
N MET A 341 -11.52 4.01 -1.34
CA MET A 341 -11.21 5.27 -1.99
C MET A 341 -11.91 5.24 -3.35
N ASN A 342 -12.93 6.08 -3.53
CA ASN A 342 -13.66 6.15 -4.80
C ASN A 342 -12.93 7.02 -5.82
N VAL A 343 -11.64 6.75 -6.04
CA VAL A 343 -10.86 7.41 -7.08
C VAL A 343 -11.18 6.69 -8.39
N VAL A 344 -11.85 7.39 -9.31
CA VAL A 344 -12.19 6.84 -10.64
C VAL A 344 -11.20 7.39 -11.65
N THR A 345 -10.52 6.49 -12.37
CA THR A 345 -9.68 6.85 -13.52
C THR A 345 -10.56 7.02 -14.76
N VAL A 346 -10.33 8.08 -15.53
CA VAL A 346 -11.06 8.35 -16.77
C VAL A 346 -10.11 8.23 -17.94
N ARG A 347 -10.50 7.48 -18.96
CA ARG A 347 -9.76 7.31 -20.21
C ARG A 347 -10.56 7.79 -21.41
N VAL A 348 -9.86 8.24 -22.43
CA VAL A 348 -10.41 8.51 -23.76
C VAL A 348 -9.60 7.70 -24.77
N ASN A 349 -10.26 6.77 -25.45
CA ASN A 349 -9.61 5.86 -26.39
C ASN A 349 -8.43 5.08 -25.79
N GLY A 350 -8.49 4.73 -24.50
CA GLY A 350 -7.43 4.03 -23.78
C GLY A 350 -6.38 4.94 -23.11
N GLU A 351 -6.36 6.24 -23.37
CA GLU A 351 -5.40 7.19 -22.77
C GLU A 351 -5.97 7.84 -21.51
N ASP A 352 -5.19 7.88 -20.42
CA ASP A 352 -5.61 8.46 -19.14
C ASP A 352 -5.79 9.99 -19.24
N ILE A 353 -6.89 10.50 -18.68
CA ILE A 353 -7.15 11.93 -18.57
C ILE A 353 -6.72 12.43 -17.19
N THR A 354 -5.69 13.28 -17.18
CA THR A 354 -5.25 13.98 -15.97
C THR A 354 -6.17 15.15 -15.65
N PHE A 355 -6.65 15.21 -14.41
CA PHE A 355 -7.39 16.36 -13.88
C PHE A 355 -6.44 17.21 -13.04
N GLU A 356 -6.11 18.41 -13.52
CA GLU A 356 -5.17 19.33 -12.86
C GLU A 356 -5.76 19.96 -11.58
N ASP A 357 -7.08 20.13 -11.57
CA ASP A 357 -7.83 20.73 -10.48
C ASP A 357 -8.33 19.63 -9.53
N PRO A 358 -7.81 19.54 -8.28
CA PRO A 358 -8.16 18.49 -7.33
C PRO A 358 -9.64 18.48 -6.95
N GLU A 359 -10.31 19.62 -7.02
CA GLU A 359 -11.73 19.73 -6.73
C GLU A 359 -12.61 19.34 -7.93
N ALA A 360 -12.03 19.18 -9.13
CA ALA A 360 -12.72 18.77 -10.35
C ALA A 360 -12.60 17.27 -10.65
N LEU A 361 -12.05 16.49 -9.71
CA LEU A 361 -11.89 15.05 -9.85
C LEU A 361 -13.22 14.32 -10.14
N PRO A 362 -13.17 13.16 -10.83
CA PRO A 362 -14.32 12.28 -11.02
C PRO A 362 -14.99 11.91 -9.71
N LYS A 363 -16.33 11.87 -9.69
CA LYS A 363 -17.12 11.52 -8.49
C LYS A 363 -18.14 10.45 -8.82
N ILE A 364 -18.36 9.51 -7.90
CA ILE A 364 -19.48 8.58 -7.99
C ILE A 364 -20.66 9.19 -7.23
N MET A 365 -21.76 9.47 -7.92
CA MET A 365 -23.00 10.00 -7.34
C MET A 365 -24.20 9.25 -7.90
N ASN A 366 -25.12 8.82 -7.04
CA ASN A 366 -26.29 8.01 -7.42
C ASN A 366 -25.92 6.79 -8.29
N ASN A 367 -24.83 6.10 -7.93
CA ASN A 367 -24.31 4.95 -8.67
C ASN A 367 -23.97 5.24 -10.14
N ARG A 368 -23.55 6.47 -10.44
CA ARG A 368 -23.07 6.93 -11.74
C ARG A 368 -21.78 7.74 -11.58
N THR A 369 -20.84 7.56 -12.50
CA THR A 369 -19.66 8.42 -12.59
C THR A 369 -20.06 9.78 -13.15
N MET A 370 -19.73 10.82 -12.41
CA MET A 370 -20.00 12.22 -12.71
C MET A 370 -18.67 12.93 -12.95
N LEU A 371 -18.60 13.72 -14.01
CA LEU A 371 -17.42 14.54 -14.33
C LEU A 371 -17.78 16.02 -14.29
N ALA A 372 -16.86 16.83 -13.79
CA ALA A 372 -16.95 18.28 -13.92
C ALA A 372 -16.95 18.64 -15.40
N ALA A 373 -18.03 19.27 -15.85
CA ALA A 373 -18.36 19.42 -17.26
C ALA A 373 -17.21 20.07 -18.05
N ARG A 374 -16.67 21.19 -17.57
CA ARG A 374 -15.55 21.88 -18.24
C ARG A 374 -14.25 21.08 -18.20
N ALA A 375 -13.88 20.60 -17.02
CA ALA A 375 -12.60 19.91 -16.79
C ALA A 375 -12.41 18.68 -17.69
N PHE A 376 -13.52 18.02 -18.07
CA PHE A 376 -13.47 16.88 -18.98
C PHE A 376 -13.87 17.25 -20.42
N TYR A 377 -15.05 17.84 -20.65
CA TYR A 377 -15.60 17.97 -22.00
C TYR A 377 -14.85 18.98 -22.87
N GLU A 378 -14.21 19.99 -22.28
CA GLU A 378 -13.35 20.92 -23.04
C GLU A 378 -12.04 20.25 -23.48
N LYS A 379 -11.47 19.34 -22.67
CA LYS A 379 -10.29 18.55 -23.04
C LYS A 379 -10.53 17.65 -24.26
N ILE A 380 -11.76 17.16 -24.42
CA ILE A 380 -12.15 16.38 -25.60
C ILE A 380 -12.72 17.26 -26.72
N GLY A 381 -12.56 18.58 -26.67
CA GLY A 381 -12.92 19.50 -27.76
C GLY A 381 -14.40 19.87 -27.87
N ALA A 382 -15.20 19.65 -26.82
CA ALA A 382 -16.56 20.19 -26.76
C ALA A 382 -16.56 21.58 -26.12
N LYS A 383 -17.57 22.39 -26.44
CA LYS A 383 -17.84 23.67 -25.77
C LYS A 383 -18.83 23.47 -24.62
N VAL A 384 -18.53 24.05 -23.47
CA VAL A 384 -19.39 23.98 -22.27
C VAL A 384 -19.86 25.38 -21.87
N ASP A 385 -21.14 25.67 -22.08
CA ASP A 385 -21.77 26.93 -21.70
C ASP A 385 -22.64 26.75 -20.45
N TRP A 386 -22.51 27.66 -19.49
CA TRP A 386 -23.36 27.71 -18.28
C TRP A 386 -24.32 28.89 -18.35
N ASN A 387 -25.61 28.64 -18.10
CA ASN A 387 -26.62 29.69 -17.94
C ASN A 387 -27.13 29.69 -16.50
N GLY A 388 -26.64 30.64 -15.69
CA GLY A 388 -27.02 30.76 -14.29
C GLY A 388 -28.49 31.09 -14.05
N LYS A 389 -29.15 31.83 -14.96
CA LYS A 389 -30.58 32.17 -14.81
C LYS A 389 -31.47 30.96 -15.03
N ALA A 390 -31.16 30.16 -16.06
CA ALA A 390 -31.91 28.96 -16.38
C ALA A 390 -31.46 27.72 -15.56
N ARG A 391 -30.33 27.83 -14.84
CA ARG A 391 -29.65 26.71 -14.17
C ARG A 391 -29.40 25.53 -15.12
N THR A 392 -28.91 25.85 -16.32
CA THR A 392 -28.64 24.85 -17.36
C THR A 392 -27.19 24.86 -17.76
N VAL A 393 -26.61 23.67 -17.91
CA VAL A 393 -25.34 23.45 -18.62
C VAL A 393 -25.65 22.97 -20.03
N THR A 394 -25.00 23.58 -21.00
CA THR A 394 -25.05 23.18 -22.41
C THR A 394 -23.68 22.66 -22.79
N VAL A 395 -23.62 21.41 -23.23
CA VAL A 395 -22.42 20.82 -23.83
C VAL A 395 -22.69 20.68 -25.32
N SER A 396 -21.85 21.26 -26.16
CA SER A 396 -22.00 21.20 -27.61
C SER A 396 -20.70 20.79 -28.27
N LYS A 397 -20.78 19.84 -29.21
CA LYS A 397 -19.66 19.39 -30.02
C LYS A 397 -20.16 19.11 -31.43
N ASP A 398 -19.45 19.62 -32.42
CA ASP A 398 -19.85 19.55 -33.83
C ASP A 398 -21.29 20.03 -34.05
N LYS A 399 -22.20 19.14 -34.45
CA LYS A 399 -23.63 19.43 -34.66
C LYS A 399 -24.51 19.14 -33.44
N ASP A 400 -23.96 18.43 -32.46
CA ASP A 400 -24.72 17.87 -31.36
C ASP A 400 -24.71 18.83 -30.17
N LYS A 401 -25.87 18.97 -29.53
CA LYS A 401 -26.11 19.87 -28.40
C LYS A 401 -26.91 19.16 -27.33
N ILE A 402 -26.31 19.03 -26.16
CA ILE A 402 -26.94 18.49 -24.96
C ILE A 402 -27.16 19.60 -23.95
N VAL A 403 -28.39 19.77 -23.48
CA VAL A 403 -28.75 20.72 -22.43
C VAL A 403 -29.25 19.94 -21.22
N LEU A 404 -28.53 20.07 -20.09
CA LEU A 404 -28.92 19.49 -18.82
C LEU A 404 -29.33 20.60 -17.85
N THR A 405 -30.47 20.40 -17.18
CA THR A 405 -30.93 21.31 -16.11
C THR A 405 -30.51 20.75 -14.76
N ILE A 406 -29.92 21.58 -13.91
CA ILE A 406 -29.47 21.14 -12.57
C ILE A 406 -30.65 20.57 -11.77
N GLY A 407 -30.47 19.38 -11.22
CA GLY A 407 -31.49 18.67 -10.42
C GLY A 407 -32.59 17.98 -11.22
N SER A 408 -32.59 18.08 -12.56
CA SER A 408 -33.55 17.39 -13.42
C SER A 408 -33.02 16.03 -13.87
N ASN A 409 -33.88 15.00 -13.85
CA ASN A 409 -33.61 13.70 -14.47
C ASN A 409 -33.98 13.67 -15.97
N LYS A 410 -34.04 14.84 -16.60
CA LYS A 410 -34.34 15.03 -18.02
C LYS A 410 -33.32 15.97 -18.64
N ALA A 411 -32.86 15.63 -19.83
CA ALA A 411 -31.99 16.45 -20.67
C ALA A 411 -32.62 16.65 -22.04
N LEU A 412 -32.17 17.69 -22.76
CA LEU A 412 -32.48 17.88 -24.18
C LEU A 412 -31.26 17.48 -25.00
N VAL A 413 -31.39 16.48 -25.87
CA VAL A 413 -30.38 16.10 -26.86
C VAL A 413 -30.91 16.54 -28.23
N ASN A 414 -30.26 17.53 -28.84
CA ASN A 414 -30.68 18.11 -30.12
C ASN A 414 -32.16 18.53 -30.14
N GLY A 415 -32.62 19.09 -29.01
CA GLY A 415 -34.00 19.55 -28.82
C GLY A 415 -35.02 18.46 -28.47
N LYS A 416 -34.61 17.19 -28.39
CA LYS A 416 -35.48 16.08 -27.95
C LYS A 416 -35.23 15.76 -26.48
N GLU A 417 -36.30 15.57 -25.72
CA GLU A 417 -36.21 15.19 -24.31
C GLU A 417 -35.77 13.74 -24.17
N VAL A 418 -34.78 13.49 -23.30
CA VAL A 418 -34.25 12.17 -22.96
C VAL A 418 -34.10 12.06 -21.44
N ALA A 419 -34.42 10.89 -20.88
CA ALA A 419 -34.26 10.62 -19.45
C ALA A 419 -32.78 10.46 -19.05
N LEU A 420 -32.46 10.88 -17.83
CA LEU A 420 -31.16 10.73 -17.20
C LEU A 420 -31.24 9.76 -16.02
N ASP A 421 -30.26 8.88 -15.90
CA ASP A 421 -30.10 8.01 -14.73
C ASP A 421 -29.64 8.76 -13.47
N SER A 422 -28.99 9.92 -13.65
CA SER A 422 -28.56 10.80 -12.57
C SER A 422 -28.65 12.26 -13.04
N ALA A 423 -29.19 13.13 -12.19
CA ALA A 423 -29.30 14.55 -12.51
C ALA A 423 -27.94 15.23 -12.55
N ALA A 424 -27.81 16.25 -13.41
CA ALA A 424 -26.71 17.20 -13.33
C ALA A 424 -26.76 17.95 -11.99
N THR A 425 -25.62 18.15 -11.35
CA THR A 425 -25.52 18.73 -10.01
C THR A 425 -24.36 19.72 -9.91
N ILE A 426 -24.40 20.60 -8.91
CA ILE A 426 -23.30 21.53 -8.63
C ILE A 426 -22.63 21.10 -7.32
N VAL A 427 -21.32 20.91 -7.35
CA VAL A 427 -20.50 20.62 -6.18
C VAL A 427 -19.30 21.56 -6.22
N ASN A 428 -19.09 22.35 -5.17
CA ASN A 428 -18.01 23.33 -5.05
C ASN A 428 -17.90 24.21 -6.32
N ASP A 429 -19.01 24.85 -6.69
CA ASP A 429 -19.15 25.71 -7.89
C ASP A 429 -18.84 25.05 -9.25
N LYS A 430 -18.70 23.72 -9.29
CA LYS A 430 -18.49 22.95 -10.52
C LYS A 430 -19.72 22.16 -10.88
N THR A 431 -20.10 22.23 -12.15
CA THR A 431 -21.25 21.47 -12.67
C THR A 431 -20.81 20.07 -13.05
N TYR A 432 -21.28 19.09 -12.29
CA TYR A 432 -21.07 17.67 -12.51
C TYR A 432 -22.20 17.08 -13.35
N ILE A 433 -21.84 16.34 -14.40
CA ILE A 433 -22.79 15.69 -15.31
C ILE A 433 -22.45 14.21 -15.51
N PRO A 434 -23.45 13.34 -15.79
CA PRO A 434 -23.21 11.90 -15.94
C PRO A 434 -22.40 11.62 -17.20
N VAL A 435 -21.20 11.07 -17.03
CA VAL A 435 -20.25 10.89 -18.13
C VAL A 435 -20.80 9.99 -19.23
N ARG A 436 -21.41 8.87 -18.85
CA ARG A 436 -21.97 7.90 -19.79
C ARG A 436 -23.01 8.54 -20.69
N PHE A 437 -24.00 9.21 -20.08
CA PHE A 437 -25.09 9.82 -20.83
C PHE A 437 -24.59 10.85 -21.84
N VAL A 438 -23.77 11.80 -21.40
CA VAL A 438 -23.35 12.92 -22.25
C VAL A 438 -22.39 12.44 -23.33
N SER A 439 -21.49 11.50 -23.02
CA SER A 439 -20.61 10.89 -24.02
C SER A 439 -21.40 10.07 -25.05
N GLU A 440 -22.35 9.23 -24.62
CA GLU A 440 -23.20 8.44 -25.53
C GLU A 440 -24.12 9.33 -26.38
N ALA A 441 -24.56 10.49 -25.87
CA ALA A 441 -25.32 11.47 -26.63
C ALA A 441 -24.49 12.14 -27.75
N PHE A 442 -23.16 12.19 -27.62
CA PHE A 442 -22.23 12.58 -28.69
C PHE A 442 -21.85 11.42 -29.63
N GLY A 443 -22.47 10.24 -29.45
CA GLY A 443 -22.19 9.05 -30.23
C GLY A 443 -20.99 8.25 -29.73
N TYR A 444 -20.42 8.60 -28.57
CA TYR A 444 -19.31 7.85 -27.98
C TYR A 444 -19.80 6.60 -27.28
N LYS A 445 -18.90 5.68 -27.00
CA LYS A 445 -19.17 4.45 -26.27
C LYS A 445 -18.42 4.47 -24.97
N VAL A 446 -19.04 3.96 -23.90
CA VAL A 446 -18.47 4.04 -22.56
C VAL A 446 -18.36 2.64 -21.94
N LYS A 447 -17.13 2.23 -21.62
CA LYS A 447 -16.81 1.01 -20.88
C LYS A 447 -16.53 1.37 -19.41
N TYR A 448 -17.00 0.54 -18.50
CA TYR A 448 -16.73 0.68 -17.07
C TYR A 448 -16.05 -0.59 -16.57
N ASP A 449 -14.91 -0.43 -15.91
CA ASP A 449 -14.19 -1.49 -15.22
C ASP A 449 -14.23 -1.20 -13.71
N PRO A 450 -14.80 -2.11 -12.89
CA PRO A 450 -14.93 -1.89 -11.45
C PRO A 450 -13.63 -1.97 -10.65
N ASN A 451 -12.51 -2.46 -11.23
CA ASN A 451 -11.17 -2.66 -10.63
C ASN A 451 -11.07 -2.33 -9.13
N GLU A 452 -10.95 -3.34 -8.26
CA GLU A 452 -11.11 -3.24 -6.80
C GLU A 452 -10.35 -2.06 -6.18
N GLY A 453 -11.07 -0.97 -5.89
CA GLY A 453 -10.53 0.25 -5.25
C GLY A 453 -10.08 1.36 -6.20
N MET A 454 -10.01 1.12 -7.51
CA MET A 454 -9.69 2.15 -8.54
C MET A 454 -10.48 1.90 -9.85
N PRO A 455 -11.81 2.15 -9.89
CA PRO A 455 -12.61 1.93 -11.08
C PRO A 455 -12.13 2.76 -12.28
N ILE A 456 -12.30 2.23 -13.50
CA ILE A 456 -11.92 2.89 -14.75
C ILE A 456 -13.16 3.13 -15.62
N VAL A 457 -13.29 4.34 -16.16
CA VAL A 457 -14.27 4.69 -17.20
C VAL A 457 -13.53 5.03 -18.49
N ASP A 458 -13.72 4.26 -19.56
CA ASP A 458 -13.10 4.52 -20.86
C ASP A 458 -14.13 4.93 -21.91
N ILE A 459 -13.82 5.98 -22.66
CA ILE A 459 -14.73 6.66 -23.60
C ILE A 459 -14.15 6.61 -25.00
N PHE A 460 -14.90 6.00 -25.93
CA PHE A 460 -14.44 5.77 -27.29
C PHE A 460 -15.27 6.55 -28.31
N ASN A 461 -14.61 7.29 -29.21
CA ASN A 461 -15.25 8.04 -30.28
C ASN A 461 -15.22 7.25 -31.61
N ILE A 462 -15.95 6.14 -31.67
CA ILE A 462 -15.95 5.18 -32.79
C ILE A 462 -17.29 4.42 -32.86
N THR A 463 -17.61 3.80 -34.00
CA THR A 463 -18.81 2.95 -34.16
C THR A 463 -18.73 1.69 -33.32
N GLU A 464 -19.83 0.94 -33.14
CA GLU A 464 -19.81 -0.34 -32.39
C GLU A 464 -18.90 -1.39 -33.02
N LYS A 465 -18.84 -1.43 -34.36
CA LYS A 465 -17.94 -2.33 -35.08
C LYS A 465 -16.49 -1.90 -34.87
N GLU A 466 -16.18 -0.63 -35.08
CA GLU A 466 -14.83 -0.10 -34.84
C GLU A 466 -14.44 -0.20 -33.36
N LEU A 467 -15.40 -0.11 -32.43
CA LEU A 467 -15.18 -0.35 -31.00
C LEU A 467 -14.85 -1.80 -30.74
N ALA A 468 -15.60 -2.74 -31.30
CA ALA A 468 -15.29 -4.16 -31.15
C ALA A 468 -13.89 -4.46 -31.71
N ASP A 469 -13.59 -3.93 -32.90
CA ASP A 469 -12.27 -4.05 -33.54
C ASP A 469 -11.18 -3.41 -32.66
N LYS A 470 -11.42 -2.22 -32.10
CA LYS A 470 -10.45 -1.51 -31.24
C LYS A 470 -10.31 -2.13 -29.85
N LEU A 471 -11.37 -2.69 -29.28
CA LEU A 471 -11.31 -3.44 -28.02
C LEU A 471 -10.54 -4.75 -28.22
N GLN A 472 -10.73 -5.42 -29.36
CA GLN A 472 -9.89 -6.57 -29.74
C GLN A 472 -8.44 -6.16 -29.99
N GLU A 473 -8.20 -5.01 -30.62
CA GLU A 473 -6.86 -4.46 -30.81
C GLU A 473 -6.19 -4.11 -29.49
N LEU A 474 -6.91 -3.48 -28.55
CA LEU A 474 -6.44 -3.15 -27.20
C LEU A 474 -6.22 -4.40 -26.35
N GLU A 475 -7.15 -5.36 -26.35
CA GLU A 475 -6.98 -6.66 -25.69
C GLU A 475 -5.74 -7.38 -26.24
N LYS A 476 -5.57 -7.33 -27.57
CA LYS A 476 -4.39 -7.89 -28.24
C LYS A 476 -3.11 -7.14 -27.89
N GLU A 477 -3.16 -5.81 -27.79
CA GLU A 477 -2.05 -4.95 -27.39
C GLU A 477 -1.65 -5.18 -25.93
N GLU A 478 -2.62 -5.26 -25.01
CA GLU A 478 -2.42 -5.59 -23.60
C GLU A 478 -1.82 -6.98 -23.45
N ASN A 479 -2.33 -7.96 -24.21
CA ASN A 479 -1.75 -9.30 -24.25
C ASN A 479 -0.32 -9.26 -24.80
N TYR A 480 -0.04 -8.47 -25.83
CA TYR A 480 1.31 -8.28 -26.33
C TYR A 480 2.24 -7.62 -25.30
N LYS A 481 1.79 -6.58 -24.61
CA LYS A 481 2.53 -5.90 -23.53
C LYS A 481 2.78 -6.84 -22.36
N MET A 482 1.79 -7.63 -21.97
CA MET A 482 1.91 -8.65 -20.93
C MET A 482 2.97 -9.69 -21.31
N ILE A 483 2.87 -10.30 -22.49
CA ILE A 483 3.84 -11.30 -22.96
C ILE A 483 5.23 -10.67 -23.18
N ALA A 484 5.31 -9.47 -23.74
CA ALA A 484 6.55 -8.74 -23.92
C ALA A 484 7.21 -8.42 -22.58
N SER A 485 6.44 -8.03 -21.57
CA SER A 485 6.93 -7.83 -20.20
C SER A 485 7.47 -9.13 -19.60
N MET A 486 6.75 -10.25 -19.77
CA MET A 486 7.19 -11.58 -19.32
C MET A 486 8.50 -11.99 -20.00
N LYS A 487 8.59 -11.79 -21.33
CA LYS A 487 9.80 -12.06 -22.11
C LYS A 487 10.96 -11.12 -21.77
N SER A 488 10.69 -9.84 -21.47
CA SER A 488 11.69 -8.86 -21.02
C SER A 488 12.31 -9.24 -19.68
N THR A 489 11.59 -9.94 -18.81
CA THR A 489 12.15 -10.46 -17.55
C THR A 489 13.05 -11.69 -17.75
N GLY A 490 13.07 -12.28 -18.95
CA GLY A 490 13.92 -13.41 -19.33
C GLY A 490 13.30 -14.79 -19.10
N GLN A 491 11.97 -14.87 -18.89
CA GLN A 491 11.25 -16.14 -18.76
C GLN A 491 11.33 -16.98 -20.04
N LYS A 492 11.43 -18.30 -19.90
CA LYS A 492 11.45 -19.23 -21.05
C LYS A 492 10.05 -19.40 -21.63
N ASP A 493 9.98 -19.67 -22.92
CA ASP A 493 8.71 -19.80 -23.66
C ASP A 493 7.76 -20.87 -23.08
N GLU A 494 8.31 -21.98 -22.57
CA GLU A 494 7.54 -23.05 -21.93
C GLU A 494 6.94 -22.61 -20.58
N GLU A 495 7.64 -21.76 -19.82
CA GLU A 495 7.19 -21.21 -18.52
C GLU A 495 6.12 -20.15 -18.71
N ILE A 496 6.24 -19.33 -19.75
CA ILE A 496 5.20 -18.37 -20.13
C ILE A 496 3.92 -19.12 -20.51
N VAL A 497 4.01 -20.13 -21.38
CA VAL A 497 2.82 -20.93 -21.78
C VAL A 497 2.14 -21.60 -20.60
N LYS A 498 2.92 -22.10 -19.63
CA LYS A 498 2.39 -22.68 -18.40
C LYS A 498 1.66 -21.61 -17.55
N THR A 499 2.34 -20.50 -17.24
CA THR A 499 1.77 -19.37 -16.47
C THR A 499 0.44 -18.89 -17.05
N LEU A 500 0.33 -18.84 -18.39
CA LEU A 500 -0.91 -18.42 -19.04
C LEU A 500 -2.05 -19.41 -18.81
N LYS A 501 -1.79 -20.72 -18.91
CA LYS A 501 -2.80 -21.77 -18.72
C LYS A 501 -3.32 -21.86 -17.27
N ASP A 502 -2.54 -21.38 -16.32
CA ASP A 502 -2.89 -21.40 -14.89
C ASP A 502 -3.73 -20.18 -14.49
N LEU A 503 -3.56 -19.07 -15.21
CA LEU A 503 -4.22 -17.79 -14.93
C LEU A 503 -5.48 -17.58 -15.77
N TYR A 504 -5.54 -18.20 -16.94
CA TYR A 504 -6.58 -17.98 -17.93
C TYR A 504 -7.08 -19.31 -18.47
N GLU A 505 -8.38 -19.35 -18.79
CA GLU A 505 -9.03 -20.52 -19.37
C GLU A 505 -10.00 -20.11 -20.49
N GLY A 506 -10.39 -21.07 -21.33
CA GLY A 506 -11.32 -20.83 -22.43
C GLY A 506 -10.79 -19.85 -23.49
N GLU A 507 -11.67 -19.00 -24.02
CA GLU A 507 -11.38 -18.10 -25.16
C GLU A 507 -10.29 -17.06 -24.85
N GLU A 508 -10.19 -16.61 -23.59
CA GLU A 508 -9.18 -15.63 -23.15
C GLU A 508 -7.77 -16.23 -23.21
N LEU A 509 -7.59 -17.45 -22.71
CA LEU A 509 -6.33 -18.19 -22.82
C LEU A 509 -5.89 -18.38 -24.28
N GLU A 510 -6.82 -18.75 -25.15
CA GLU A 510 -6.53 -18.95 -26.58
C GLU A 510 -6.02 -17.66 -27.24
N LYS A 511 -6.62 -16.51 -26.93
CA LYS A 511 -6.19 -15.20 -27.42
C LYS A 511 -4.80 -14.82 -26.93
N ILE A 512 -4.50 -15.05 -25.66
CA ILE A 512 -3.19 -14.71 -25.08
C ILE A 512 -2.09 -15.62 -25.65
N LEU A 513 -2.36 -16.91 -25.82
CA LEU A 513 -1.44 -17.85 -26.47
C LEU A 513 -1.20 -17.50 -27.95
N ALA A 514 -2.24 -17.05 -28.66
CA ALA A 514 -2.11 -16.53 -30.02
C ALA A 514 -1.23 -15.27 -30.06
N ALA A 515 -1.42 -14.34 -29.11
CA ALA A 515 -0.58 -13.15 -28.98
C ALA A 515 0.89 -13.51 -28.71
N LYS A 516 1.15 -14.51 -27.85
CA LYS A 516 2.50 -15.02 -27.64
C LYS A 516 3.10 -15.58 -28.94
N ALA A 517 2.36 -16.45 -29.64
CA ALA A 517 2.83 -17.06 -30.87
C ALA A 517 3.14 -16.02 -31.97
N ASP A 518 2.38 -14.93 -32.04
CA ASP A 518 2.64 -13.79 -32.93
C ASP A 518 3.96 -13.08 -32.58
N LEU A 519 4.22 -12.83 -31.29
CA LEU A 519 5.47 -12.19 -30.84
C LEU A 519 6.69 -13.12 -31.00
N ASP A 520 6.53 -14.43 -30.82
CA ASP A 520 7.59 -15.42 -31.04
C ASP A 520 8.05 -15.43 -32.51
N LYS A 521 7.10 -15.25 -33.43
CA LYS A 521 7.34 -15.22 -34.88
C LYS A 521 7.80 -13.85 -35.39
N ASN A 522 7.63 -12.79 -34.60
CA ASN A 522 7.94 -11.43 -34.99
C ASN A 522 8.81 -10.72 -33.94
N PRO A 523 10.15 -10.90 -34.01
CA PRO A 523 11.09 -10.29 -33.08
C PRO A 523 11.06 -8.75 -33.08
N GLU A 524 10.72 -8.12 -34.20
CA GLU A 524 10.58 -6.66 -34.28
C GLU A 524 9.33 -6.18 -33.53
N LEU A 525 8.21 -6.91 -33.64
CA LEU A 525 6.98 -6.63 -32.89
C LEU A 525 7.18 -6.87 -31.39
N LEU A 526 7.89 -7.93 -31.02
CA LEU A 526 8.30 -8.18 -29.65
C LEU A 526 9.12 -7.00 -29.11
N LYS A 527 10.16 -6.59 -29.82
CA LYS A 527 10.99 -5.46 -29.42
C LYS A 527 10.18 -4.17 -29.29
N LYS A 528 9.26 -3.88 -30.23
CA LYS A 528 8.35 -2.73 -30.15
C LYS A 528 7.57 -2.70 -28.83
N TYR A 529 6.94 -3.81 -28.45
CA TYR A 529 6.15 -3.85 -27.21
C TYR A 529 7.01 -3.91 -25.96
N GLN A 530 8.21 -4.49 -26.02
CA GLN A 530 9.18 -4.40 -24.93
C GLN A 530 9.62 -2.94 -24.70
N ASP A 531 9.87 -2.20 -25.79
CA ASP A 531 10.24 -0.79 -25.75
C ASP A 531 9.04 0.08 -25.30
N GLN A 532 7.80 -0.22 -25.71
CA GLN A 532 6.60 0.47 -25.23
C GLN A 532 6.32 0.22 -23.75
N VAL A 533 6.35 -1.04 -23.29
CA VAL A 533 6.20 -1.36 -21.85
C VAL A 533 7.28 -0.66 -21.04
N LYS A 534 8.52 -0.63 -21.56
CA LYS A 534 9.60 0.10 -20.93
C LYS A 534 9.34 1.60 -20.90
N LYS A 535 8.84 2.21 -21.99
CA LYS A 535 8.49 3.63 -22.08
C LYS A 535 7.32 4.00 -21.17
N GLU A 536 6.26 3.20 -21.12
CA GLU A 536 5.11 3.39 -20.23
C GLU A 536 5.50 3.22 -18.77
N MET A 537 6.36 2.25 -18.48
CA MET A 537 6.96 2.11 -17.15
C MET A 537 7.87 3.30 -16.85
N GLU A 538 8.64 3.81 -17.82
CA GLU A 538 9.45 5.02 -17.69
C GLU A 538 8.63 6.31 -17.55
N GLU A 539 7.43 6.41 -18.14
CA GLU A 539 6.48 7.54 -18.02
C GLU A 539 5.69 7.46 -16.70
N PHE A 540 5.18 6.28 -16.35
CA PHE A 540 4.65 5.98 -15.02
C PHE A 540 5.72 6.18 -13.93
N LEU A 541 7.02 6.10 -14.27
CA LEU A 541 8.17 6.43 -13.44
C LEU A 541 8.83 7.80 -13.76
N GLY A 542 8.30 8.59 -14.69
CA GLY A 542 8.78 9.92 -15.07
C GLY A 542 7.68 10.78 -15.67
N ASP A 543 6.94 11.50 -14.82
CA ASP A 543 6.15 12.64 -15.28
C ASP A 543 7.05 13.85 -15.08
N ASP A 544 7.83 14.14 -16.12
CA ASP A 544 8.53 15.39 -16.29
C ASP A 544 8.69 15.65 -17.81
N LYS A 545 7.86 16.60 -18.27
CA LYS A 545 8.04 17.53 -19.40
C LYS A 545 7.27 17.23 -20.69
N GLU A 546 6.39 18.17 -21.04
CA GLU A 546 6.08 18.51 -22.44
C GLU A 546 7.16 19.45 -23.03
N GLU A 547 7.56 19.11 -24.26
CA GLU A 547 8.22 19.84 -25.37
C GLU A 547 9.47 20.72 -25.07
N VAL A 548 10.60 20.61 -25.79
CA VAL A 548 10.81 20.73 -27.25
C VAL A 548 12.12 20.03 -27.67
N LYS A 549 12.05 19.48 -28.88
CA LYS A 549 13.05 18.97 -29.85
C LYS A 549 14.55 19.32 -29.71
N GLU A 550 15.31 18.37 -30.29
CA GLU A 550 16.67 18.40 -30.85
C GLU A 550 17.84 17.81 -30.02
N GLU A 551 18.26 16.62 -30.48
CA GLU A 551 19.61 16.01 -30.44
C GLU A 551 20.69 16.60 -29.51
N LYS A 552 21.03 15.88 -28.42
CA LYS A 552 22.26 15.05 -28.28
C LYS A 552 22.54 14.65 -26.83
N SER A 553 22.90 13.36 -26.67
CA SER A 553 23.83 12.84 -25.65
C SER A 553 23.53 13.21 -24.18
N GLU A 554 22.69 12.44 -23.50
CA GLU A 554 22.67 12.42 -22.03
C GLU A 554 23.40 11.17 -21.50
N THR A 555 24.45 11.40 -20.70
CA THR A 555 25.30 10.40 -20.05
C THR A 555 24.60 9.72 -18.86
N LYS A 556 25.18 8.60 -18.41
CA LYS A 556 24.67 7.71 -17.35
C LYS A 556 24.29 8.43 -16.04
N GLU A 557 24.99 9.53 -15.69
CA GLU A 557 24.67 10.40 -14.54
C GLU A 557 23.27 11.05 -14.63
N VAL A 558 22.77 11.37 -15.83
CA VAL A 558 21.47 12.07 -16.00
C VAL A 558 20.27 11.12 -15.83
N LYS A 559 20.47 9.80 -16.00
CA LYS A 559 19.46 8.79 -15.67
C LYS A 559 19.43 8.45 -14.17
N GLU A 560 20.57 8.58 -13.50
CA GLU A 560 20.72 8.37 -12.05
C GLU A 560 20.03 9.49 -11.25
N GLU A 561 20.02 10.72 -11.79
CA GLU A 561 19.33 11.88 -11.18
C GLU A 561 17.79 11.76 -11.28
N LYS A 562 17.26 11.27 -12.41
CA LYS A 562 15.80 11.24 -12.71
C LYS A 562 14.97 10.23 -11.88
N VAL A 563 15.56 9.11 -11.44
CA VAL A 563 14.87 8.10 -10.59
C VAL A 563 14.82 8.52 -9.13
N ALA A 564 15.86 9.20 -8.65
CA ALA A 564 15.85 9.87 -7.35
C ALA A 564 14.78 10.99 -7.34
N GLU A 565 14.72 11.78 -8.40
CA GLU A 565 13.80 12.92 -8.55
C GLU A 565 12.31 12.52 -8.55
N LYS A 566 11.90 11.39 -9.14
CA LYS A 566 10.47 10.99 -9.19
C LYS A 566 9.93 10.44 -7.86
N THR A 567 10.81 9.78 -7.10
CA THR A 567 10.49 9.26 -5.77
C THR A 567 10.55 10.37 -4.71
N GLU A 568 11.45 11.33 -4.93
CA GLU A 568 11.44 12.63 -4.26
C GLU A 568 10.12 13.34 -4.55
N LYS A 569 9.69 13.55 -5.80
CA LYS A 569 8.42 14.23 -6.19
C LYS A 569 7.15 13.64 -5.60
N THR A 570 7.04 12.31 -5.44
CA THR A 570 5.83 11.68 -4.85
C THR A 570 5.68 12.01 -3.38
N ALA A 571 6.81 12.08 -2.68
CA ALA A 571 6.83 12.35 -1.27
C ALA A 571 7.06 13.83 -0.96
N GLU A 572 7.57 14.59 -1.94
CA GLU A 572 7.42 16.03 -2.11
C GLU A 572 5.93 16.40 -2.18
N LYS A 573 5.13 15.66 -2.96
CA LYS A 573 3.67 15.84 -3.05
C LYS A 573 2.97 15.48 -1.73
N ALA A 574 3.39 14.42 -1.05
CA ALA A 574 2.88 14.10 0.28
C ALA A 574 3.28 15.16 1.33
N ALA A 575 4.50 15.68 1.27
CA ALA A 575 4.98 16.77 2.10
C ALA A 575 4.24 18.09 1.79
N LYS A 576 3.97 18.38 0.51
CA LYS A 576 3.15 19.49 0.06
C LYS A 576 1.70 19.36 0.52
N VAL A 577 1.10 18.17 0.47
CA VAL A 577 -0.23 17.91 1.05
C VAL A 577 -0.21 18.11 2.56
N LEU A 578 0.81 17.61 3.28
CA LEU A 578 0.98 17.85 4.71
C LEU A 578 1.16 19.34 5.03
N PHE A 579 1.92 20.09 4.22
CA PHE A 579 2.11 21.53 4.37
C PHE A 579 0.86 22.33 3.98
N SER A 580 0.16 21.98 2.90
CA SER A 580 -1.10 22.58 2.45
C SER A 580 -2.30 22.17 3.30
N VAL A 581 -2.10 21.27 4.26
CA VAL A 581 -3.04 20.91 5.33
C VAL A 581 -2.76 21.74 6.59
N ILE A 582 -1.67 22.53 6.61
CA ILE A 582 -1.19 23.31 7.76
C ILE A 582 -1.03 24.82 7.42
N GLN A 583 -0.83 25.20 6.15
CA GLN A 583 -0.82 26.56 5.59
C GLN A 583 -2.17 26.98 5.04
#